data_AF-A0A3B0UQQ6-F1
#
_entry.id   AF-A0A3B0UQQ6-F1
#
_cell.length_a   1.000
_cell.length_b   1.000
_cell.length_c   1.000
_cell.angle_alpha   90.00
_cell.angle_beta   90.00
_cell.angle_gamma   90.00
#
_symmetry.space_group_name_H-M   'P 1'
#
loop_
_entity.id
_entity.type
_entity.pdbx_description
1 polymer ?
#
loop_
_entity_poly.entity_id
_entity_poly.type
_entity_poly.pdbx_seq_one_letter_code
_entity_poly.pdbx_strand_id
1 'polypeptide(L)' 'MSKLWGGRFAKATDALVHEFNASLRFDVRIAAQDIAGSKAWAQGLVGANVLTQSEADIII' A
#
# COMPACT_ATOMS: atom_id res chain seq x y z
N MET A 1 -6.86 -13.94 5.77
CA MET A 1 -6.29 -12.62 5.41
C MET A 1 -7.09 -12.05 4.25
N SER A 2 -7.63 -10.85 4.40
CA SER A 2 -8.34 -10.14 3.32
C SER A 2 -7.33 -9.67 2.26
N LYS A 3 -7.72 -9.67 0.99
CA LYS A 3 -6.89 -9.15 -0.11
C LYS A 3 -6.72 -7.63 0.08
N LEU A 4 -5.47 -7.14 0.09
CA LEU A 4 -5.16 -5.71 0.26
C LEU A 4 -5.52 -4.87 -0.98
N TRP A 5 -5.65 -5.51 -2.13
CA TRP A 5 -6.04 -4.91 -3.40
C TRP A 5 -6.97 -5.86 -4.15
N GLY A 6 -8.11 -5.34 -4.61
CA GLY A 6 -9.18 -6.10 -5.27
C GLY A 6 -9.51 -5.55 -6.66
N GLY A 7 -9.80 -6.45 -7.60
CA GLY A 7 -10.31 -6.07 -8.92
C GLY A 7 -11.83 -5.93 -8.93
N ARG A 8 -12.41 -5.58 -10.08
CA ARG A 8 -13.88 -5.44 -10.26
C ARG A 8 -14.64 -6.78 -10.34
N PHE A 9 -13.97 -7.90 -10.05
CA PHE A 9 -14.55 -9.23 -10.20
C PHE A 9 -15.26 -9.66 -8.92
N ALA A 10 -16.49 -10.13 -9.06
CA ALA A 10 -17.29 -10.63 -7.93
C ALA A 10 -16.83 -12.02 -7.45
N LYS A 11 -16.06 -12.76 -8.27
CA LYS A 11 -15.54 -14.09 -7.93
C LYS A 11 -14.11 -13.98 -7.40
N ALA A 12 -13.74 -14.96 -6.57
CA ALA A 12 -12.37 -15.11 -6.12
C ALA A 12 -11.42 -15.26 -7.32
N THR A 13 -10.22 -14.68 -7.20
CA THR A 13 -9.17 -14.84 -8.21
C THR A 13 -8.67 -16.27 -8.17
N ASP A 14 -8.50 -16.86 -9.35
CA ASP A 14 -7.90 -18.18 -9.50
C ASP A 14 -6.50 -18.24 -8.84
N ALA A 15 -6.16 -19.37 -8.22
CA ALA A 15 -4.91 -19.53 -7.48
C ALA A 15 -3.67 -19.38 -8.39
N LEU A 16 -3.73 -19.89 -9.62
CA LEU A 16 -2.63 -19.77 -10.58
C LEU A 16 -2.43 -18.32 -10.99
N VAL A 17 -3.52 -17.59 -11.23
CA VAL A 17 -3.47 -16.16 -11.55
C VAL A 17 -2.89 -15.37 -10.38
N HIS A 18 -3.27 -15.71 -9.14
CA HIS A 18 -2.72 -15.06 -7.95
C HIS A 18 -1.22 -15.28 -7.81
N GLU A 19 -0.75 -16.52 -7.94
CA GLU A 19 0.69 -16.84 -7.83
C GLU A 19 1.49 -16.18 -8.96
N PHE A 20 0.98 -16.21 -10.19
CA PHE A 20 1.64 -15.59 -11.34
C PHE A 20 1.80 -14.07 -11.18
N ASN A 21 0.82 -13.39 -10.57
CA ASN A 21 0.86 -11.95 -10.35
C ASN A 21 1.59 -11.53 -9.05
N ALA A 22 1.96 -12.48 -8.19
CA ALA A 22 2.59 -12.16 -6.92
C ALA A 22 4.04 -11.68 -7.11
N SER A 23 4.28 -10.39 -6.89
CA SER A 23 5.58 -9.75 -7.13
C SER A 23 6.47 -9.62 -5.88
N LEU A 24 5.94 -9.92 -4.69
CA LEU A 24 6.64 -9.70 -3.41
C LEU A 24 8.04 -10.34 -3.36
N ARG A 25 8.21 -11.52 -3.98
CA ARG A 25 9.50 -12.24 -4.02
C ARG A 25 10.65 -11.39 -4.54
N PHE A 26 10.37 -10.40 -5.39
CA PHE A 26 11.39 -9.51 -5.96
C PHE A 26 11.20 -8.04 -5.57
N ASP A 27 9.97 -7.59 -5.32
CA ASP A 27 9.67 -6.21 -4.93
C ASP A 27 10.06 -5.90 -3.48
N VAL A 28 10.27 -6.90 -2.62
CA VAL A 28 10.72 -6.66 -1.23
C VAL A 28 11.98 -5.80 -1.16
N ARG A 29 12.82 -5.80 -2.21
CA ARG A 29 14.03 -4.96 -2.30
C ARG A 29 13.74 -3.46 -2.30
N ILE A 30 12.53 -3.04 -2.68
CA ILE A 30 12.11 -1.63 -2.70
C ILE A 30 11.25 -1.25 -1.49
N ALA A 31 11.11 -2.12 -0.48
CA ALA A 31 10.26 -1.85 0.69
C ALA A 31 10.70 -0.60 1.47
N ALA A 32 12.01 -0.33 1.56
CA ALA A 32 12.51 0.86 2.24
C ALA A 32 12.08 2.16 1.53
N GLN A 33 12.04 2.14 0.20
CA GLN A 33 11.59 3.26 -0.63
C GLN A 33 10.08 3.45 -0.51
N ASP A 34 9.31 2.37 -0.46
CA ASP A 34 7.85 2.41 -0.25
C ASP A 34 7.49 3.02 1.12
N ILE A 35 8.22 2.65 2.18
CA ILE A 35 8.08 3.24 3.52
C ILE A 35 8.45 4.73 3.50
N ALA A 36 9.57 5.08 2.89
CA ALA A 36 9.98 6.49 2.79
C ALA A 36 8.97 7.33 2.00
N GLY A 37 8.46 6.81 0.88
CA GLY A 37 7.41 7.43 0.08
C GLY A 37 6.10 7.59 0.86
N SER A 38 5.70 6.58 1.63
CA SER A 38 4.51 6.61 2.47
C SER A 38 4.61 7.70 3.56
N LYS A 39 5.77 7.85 4.21
CA LYS A 39 6.01 8.92 5.19
C LYS A 39 5.93 10.30 4.57
N ALA A 40 6.58 10.49 3.42
CA ALA A 40 6.53 11.76 2.69
C ALA A 40 5.10 12.09 2.22
N TRP A 41 4.34 11.08 1.79
CA TRP A 41 2.96 11.26 1.37
C TRP A 41 2.05 11.67 2.55
N ALA A 42 2.20 11.03 3.71
CA ALA A 42 1.46 11.42 4.91
C ALA A 42 1.72 12.89 5.28
N GLN A 43 2.97 13.36 5.20
CA GLN A 43 3.31 14.78 5.41
C GLN A 43 2.67 15.68 4.33
N GLY A 44 2.68 15.26 3.07
CA GLY A 44 2.01 15.97 1.98
C GLY A 44 0.50 16.11 2.21
N LEU A 45 -0.16 15.08 2.75
CA LEU A 45 -1.58 15.10 3.09
C LEU A 45 -1.89 16.09 4.22
N VAL A 46 -0.99 16.30 5.18
CA VAL A 46 -1.11 17.39 6.17
C VAL A 46 -1.07 18.74 5.47
N GLY A 47 -0.10 18.95 4.56
CA GLY A 47 -0.01 20.19 3.78
C GLY A 47 -1.24 20.47 2.91
N ALA A 48 -1.94 19.43 2.47
CA ALA A 48 -3.20 19.52 1.72
C ALA A 48 -4.46 19.63 2.61
N ASN A 49 -4.31 19.69 3.94
CA ASN A 49 -5.41 19.67 4.92
C ASN A 49 -6.33 18.44 4.81
N VAL A 50 -5.79 17.30 4.36
CA VAL A 50 -6.50 16.01 4.32
C VAL A 50 -6.30 15.24 5.62
N LEU A 51 -5.12 15.37 6.23
CA LEU A 51 -4.80 14.83 7.55
C LEU A 51 -4.47 15.96 8.52
N THR A 52 -4.79 15.75 9.79
CA THR A 52 -4.23 16.53 10.89
C THR A 52 -2.79 16.10 11.18
N GLN A 53 -2.02 16.97 11.83
CA GLN A 53 -0.67 16.62 12.27
C GLN A 53 -0.66 15.38 13.19
N SER A 54 -1.63 15.30 14.12
CA SER A 54 -1.76 14.16 15.03
C SER A 54 -2.04 12.83 14.32
N GLU A 55 -2.82 12.86 13.22
CA GLU A 55 -3.06 11.64 12.43
C GLU A 55 -1.81 11.20 11.67
N ALA A 56 -1.06 12.16 11.11
CA ALA A 56 0.21 11.86 10.46
C ALA A 56 1.25 11.30 11.43
N ASP A 57 1.31 11.81 12.66
CA ASP A 57 2.23 11.34 13.70
C ASP A 57 1.94 9.90 14.15
N ILE A 58 0.70 9.42 14.02
CA ILE A 58 0.35 8.00 14.28
C ILE A 58 0.83 7.09 13.15
N ILE A 59 0.89 7.59 11.92
CA ILE A 59 1.25 6.82 10.72
C ILE A 59 2.77 6.63 10.59
N ILE A 60 3.58 7.62 10.99
CA ILE A 60 5.03 7.73 10.72
C ILE A 60 5.88 7.10 11.83
#